data_AF-A0A172Y424-F1
#
_entry.id   AF-A0A172Y424-F1
#
_cell.length_a   1.000
_cell.length_b   1.000
_cell.length_c   1.000
_cell.angle_alpha   90.00
_cell.angle_beta   90.00
_cell.angle_gamma   90.00
#
_symmetry.space_group_name_H-M   'P 1'
#
loop_
_entity.id
_entity.type
_entity.pdbx_description
1 polymer ?
#
loop_
_entity_poly.entity_id
_entity_poly.type
_entity_poly.pdbx_seq_one_letter_code
_entity_poly.pdbx_strand_id
1 'polypeptide(L)' 'MSIRVPLLIGLAVAATAGACAPYEAEPVSVYQWERKVQEVERREAERQRLCQTLDKESARYERECAGVKS' A
#
# COMPACT_ATOMS: atom_id res chain seq x y z
N MET A 1 -31.76 -7.11 7.69
CA MET A 1 -30.92 -6.22 6.88
C MET A 1 -29.82 -7.04 6.21
N SER A 2 -29.84 -7.13 4.88
CA SER A 2 -28.91 -7.94 4.08
C SER A 2 -27.52 -7.28 4.02
N ILE A 3 -26.63 -7.67 4.94
CA ILE A 3 -25.22 -7.20 5.03
C ILE A 3 -24.40 -7.57 3.77
N ARG A 4 -24.91 -8.45 2.91
CA ARG A 4 -24.22 -8.93 1.70
C ARG A 4 -24.03 -7.86 0.61
N VAL A 5 -24.97 -6.91 0.49
CA VAL A 5 -24.93 -5.88 -0.56
C VAL A 5 -23.81 -4.84 -0.33
N PRO A 6 -23.65 -4.24 0.87
CA PRO A 6 -22.58 -3.26 1.08
C PRO A 6 -21.17 -3.88 1.00
N LEU A 7 -21.01 -5.15 1.38
CA LEU A 7 -19.73 -5.86 1.27
C LEU A 7 -19.28 -6.03 -0.19
N LEU A 8 -20.22 -6.41 -1.08
CA LEU A 8 -19.93 -6.59 -2.50
C LEU A 8 -19.60 -5.27 -3.21
N ILE A 9 -20.25 -4.18 -2.81
CA ILE A 9 -19.98 -2.84 -3.35
C ILE A 9 -18.59 -2.35 -2.91
N GLY A 10 -18.22 -2.54 -1.64
CA GLY A 10 -16.90 -2.16 -1.14
C GLY A 10 -15.76 -2.89 -1.85
N LEU A 11 -15.93 -4.18 -2.13
CA LEU A 11 -14.92 -5.00 -2.84
C LEU A 11 -14.72 -4.54 -4.29
N ALA A 12 -15.82 -4.20 -4.98
CA ALA A 12 -15.78 -3.75 -6.37
C ALA A 12 -15.04 -2.41 -6.52
N VAL A 13 -15.25 -1.47 -5.60
CA VAL A 13 -14.58 -0.15 -5.63
C VAL A 13 -13.07 -0.28 -5.42
N ALA A 14 -12.64 -1.13 -4.47
CA ALA A 14 -11.22 -1.38 -4.22
C ALA A 14 -10.52 -2.02 -5.44
N ALA A 15 -11.20 -2.95 -6.13
CA ALA A 15 -10.67 -3.59 -7.33
C ALA A 15 -10.48 -2.61 -8.50
N THR A 16 -11.43 -1.68 -8.70
CA THR A 16 -11.31 -0.67 -9.75
C THR A 16 -10.23 0.38 -9.46
N ALA A 17 -9.98 0.70 -8.19
CA ALA A 17 -8.92 1.63 -7.81
C ALA A 17 -7.52 1.07 -8.09
N GLY A 18 -7.31 -0.24 -7.89
CA GLY A 18 -6.05 -0.91 -8.25
C GLY A 18 -5.79 -0.99 -9.76
N ALA A 19 -6.84 -0.96 -10.58
CA ALA A 19 -6.75 -1.08 -12.03
C ALA A 19 -6.34 0.23 -12.74
N CYS A 20 -6.44 1.38 -12.08
CA CYS A 20 -6.02 2.68 -12.62
C CYS A 20 -4.56 3.04 -12.28
N ALA A 21 -3.72 2.05 -11.95
CA ALA A 21 -2.30 2.28 -11.81
C ALA A 21 -1.69 2.51 -13.21
N PRO A 22 -0.82 3.54 -13.39
CA PRO A 22 -0.11 3.71 -14.64
C PRO A 22 0.72 2.45 -14.93
N TYR A 23 0.74 2.02 -16.19
CA TYR A 23 1.57 0.89 -16.59
C TYR A 23 3.05 1.24 -16.39
N GLU A 24 3.68 0.58 -15.42
CA GLU A 24 5.12 0.58 -15.26
C GLU A 24 5.68 -0.63 -16.01
N ALA A 25 6.56 -0.37 -16.98
CA ALA A 25 7.28 -1.45 -17.63
C ALA A 25 8.09 -2.26 -16.60
N GLU A 26 8.08 -3.58 -16.75
CA GLU A 26 8.92 -4.46 -15.94
C GLU A 26 10.40 -4.21 -16.24
N PRO A 27 11.29 -4.28 -15.22
CA PRO A 27 12.72 -4.10 -15.43
C PRO A 27 13.24 -5.22 -16.34
N VAL A 28 13.87 -4.86 -17.47
CA VAL A 28 14.39 -5.81 -18.46
C VAL A 28 15.86 -6.16 -18.22
N SER A 29 16.46 -5.63 -17.15
CA SER A 29 17.83 -5.96 -16.73
C SER A 29 17.96 -6.06 -15.22
N VAL A 30 18.97 -6.81 -14.76
CA VAL A 30 19.28 -6.98 -13.33
C VAL A 30 19.51 -5.64 -12.64
N TYR A 31 20.27 -4.73 -13.27
CA TYR A 31 20.51 -3.40 -12.73
C TYR A 31 19.22 -2.59 -12.57
N GLN A 32 18.31 -2.66 -13.54
CA GLN A 32 17.00 -1.98 -13.45
C GLN A 32 16.16 -2.57 -12.30
N TRP A 33 16.23 -3.88 -12.10
CA TRP A 33 15.56 -4.54 -10.98
C TRP A 33 16.15 -4.11 -9.63
N GLU A 34 17.48 -4.11 -9.49
CA GLU A 34 18.17 -3.67 -8.26
C GLU A 34 17.80 -2.23 -7.89
N ARG A 35 17.74 -1.33 -8.88
CA ARG A 35 17.30 0.06 -8.67
C ARG A 35 15.85 0.14 -8.17
N LYS A 36 14.95 -0.68 -8.74
CA LYS A 36 13.55 -0.74 -8.31
C LYS A 36 13.44 -1.26 -6.87
N VAL A 37 14.19 -2.30 -6.51
CA VAL A 37 14.22 -2.84 -5.14
C VAL A 37 14.73 -1.80 -4.14
N GLN A 38 15.84 -1.13 -4.44
CA GLN A 38 16.39 -0.08 -3.58
C GLN A 38 15.39 1.06 -3.32
N GLU A 39 14.64 1.46 -4.34
CA GLU A 39 13.59 2.48 -4.20
C GLU A 39 12.45 2.00 -3.29
N VAL A 40 11.99 0.76 -3.49
CA VAL A 40 10.95 0.16 -2.65
C VAL A 40 11.42 0.06 -1.20
N GLU A 41 12.61 -0.47 -0.95
CA GLU A 41 13.19 -0.60 0.39
C GLU A 41 13.30 0.76 1.10
N ARG A 42 13.77 1.81 0.39
CA ARG A 42 13.83 3.16 0.94
C ARG A 42 12.45 3.67 1.35
N ARG A 43 11.46 3.53 0.46
CA ARG A 43 10.09 3.97 0.72
C ARG A 43 9.45 3.20 1.88
N GLU A 44 9.71 1.90 1.97
CA GLU A 44 9.22 1.07 3.06
C GLU A 44 9.87 1.42 4.40
N ALA A 45 11.18 1.69 4.42
CA ALA A 45 11.89 2.14 5.61
C ALA A 45 11.38 3.50 6.09
N GLU A 46 11.13 4.44 5.17
CA GLU A 46 10.51 5.73 5.49
C GLU A 46 9.12 5.55 6.10
N ARG A 47 8.28 4.70 5.50
CA ARG A 47 6.96 4.36 6.05
C ARG A 47 7.07 3.77 7.46
N GLN A 48 7.98 2.83 7.68
CA GLN A 48 8.21 2.25 9.01
C GLN A 48 8.59 3.32 10.04
N ARG A 49 9.51 4.23 9.70
CA ARG A 49 9.92 5.34 10.57
C ARG A 49 8.74 6.24 10.92
N LEU A 50 7.93 6.60 9.94
CA LEU A 50 6.73 7.43 10.15
C LEU A 50 5.72 6.71 11.06
N CYS A 51 5.54 5.41 10.89
CA CYS A 51 4.63 4.62 11.73
C CYS A 51 5.14 4.42 13.16
N GLN A 52 6.44 4.47 13.40
CA GLN A 52 7.00 4.42 14.76
C GLN A 52 6.72 5.69 15.57
N THR A 53 6.56 6.84 14.91
CA THR A 53 6.31 8.12 15.58
C THR A 53 4.84 8.47 15.71
N LEU A 54 3.98 7.83 14.93
CA LEU A 54 2.54 8.03 15.00
C LEU A 54 1.91 7.32 16.20
N ASP A 55 0.91 7.97 16.79
CA ASP A 55 0.09 7.37 17.83
C ASP A 55 -0.76 6.22 17.26
N LYS A 56 -0.69 5.05 17.89
CA LYS A 56 -1.29 3.80 17.40
C LYS A 56 -2.82 3.81 17.43
N GLU A 57 -3.42 4.62 18.29
CA GLU A 57 -4.88 4.78 18.40
C GLU A 57 -5.42 5.86 17.46
N SER A 58 -4.54 6.60 16.80
CA SER A 58 -4.95 7.65 15.87
C SER A 58 -5.53 7.05 14.58
N ALA A 59 -6.63 7.65 14.12
CA ALA A 59 -7.21 7.32 12.81
C ALA A 59 -6.22 7.50 11.64
N ARG A 60 -5.15 8.28 11.85
CA ARG A 60 -4.07 8.45 10.86
C ARG A 60 -3.19 7.21 10.77
N TYR A 61 -2.82 6.62 11.92
CA TYR A 61 -2.06 5.37 11.96
C TYR A 61 -2.83 4.24 11.27
N GLU A 62 -4.14 4.11 11.53
CA GLU A 62 -4.97 3.10 10.87
C GLU A 62 -4.99 3.22 9.33
N ARG A 63 -4.93 4.45 8.79
CA ARG A 63 -4.93 4.68 7.33
C ARG A 63 -3.56 4.51 6.69
N GLU A 64 -2.50 5.02 7.32
CA GLU A 64 -1.16 5.12 6.73
C GLU A 64 -0.25 3.93 7.08
N CYS A 65 -0.51 3.24 8.19
CA CYS A 65 0.36 2.21 8.76
C CYS A 65 -0.25 0.80 8.75
N ALA A 66 -1.40 0.61 8.10
CA ALA A 66 -2.03 -0.71 7.97
C ALA A 66 -1.05 -1.73 7.33
N GLY A 67 -0.79 -2.82 8.04
CA GLY A 67 0.10 -3.90 7.57
C GLY A 67 1.59 -3.66 7.78
N VAL A 68 2.00 -2.54 8.39
CA VAL A 68 3.37 -2.36 8.87
C VAL A 68 3.57 -3.21 10.12
N LYS A 69 4.51 -4.17 10.09
CA LYS A 69 4.86 -4.94 11.29
C LYS A 69 5.52 -4.00 12.31
N SER A 70 4.84 -3.79 13.44
CA SER A 70 5.34 -3.01 14.58
C SER A 70 6.30 -3.78 15.43
#